data_AF-A0A937BC52-F1
#
_entry.id   AF-A0A937BC52-F1
#
_cell.length_a   1.000
_cell.length_b   1.000
_cell.length_c   1.000
_cell.angle_alpha   90.00
_cell.angle_beta   90.00
_cell.angle_gamma   90.00
#
_symmetry.space_group_name_H-M   'P 1'
#
loop_
_entity.id
_entity.type
_entity.pdbx_description
1 polymer ?
#
loop_
_entity_poly.entity_id
_entity_poly.type
_entity_poly.pdbx_seq_one_letter_code
_entity_poly.pdbx_strand_id
1 'polypeptide(L)'
;MKQSTAYKDFKERTQEIFNFAVLVTMSVPVLKQNIKLFNDKKIKRLPDPDYFEPSVVYEISQDTIDTLTERGVEKDKIVKLKGLLNIPINSSEFKEKVVASIGEDDYKANRNEIKRQSKTYADNLTNCTTNYQSKLATYLYFSTFSYFEAFVMDIAIEITKSIQMLDRENYVTAFQQNHDIISDMVKLDKEFDPRKIDRYKKFSAILKTQGYVDPKNLIFSSLIDIYNNKIENLKANEIPTFLDKTLMFKMTKEESDTFHSIRDNRNSIGHGAKHFKPNLNDVIDANKFFKLLSDRIDKHVTFYFFNLKNFKDE
;
A
#
# COMPACT_ATOMS: atom_id res chain seq x y z
N MET A 1 -23.71 -11.91 -6.35
CA MET A 1 -22.89 -12.62 -5.35
C MET A 1 -22.20 -11.62 -4.44
N LYS A 2 -21.85 -12.02 -3.21
CA LYS A 2 -21.11 -11.16 -2.28
C LYS A 2 -19.68 -11.02 -2.82
N GLN A 3 -19.20 -9.80 -3.00
CA GLN A 3 -17.80 -9.51 -3.34
C GLN A 3 -16.86 -10.06 -2.27
N SER A 4 -15.69 -10.55 -2.68
CA SER A 4 -14.62 -10.91 -1.75
C SER A 4 -14.17 -9.70 -0.93
N THR A 5 -13.56 -9.97 0.22
CA THR A 5 -12.96 -8.92 1.04
C THR A 5 -11.75 -8.33 0.31
N ALA A 6 -10.92 -9.19 -0.28
CA ALA A 6 -9.77 -8.78 -1.09
C ALA A 6 -10.13 -7.77 -2.20
N TYR A 7 -11.24 -8.00 -2.91
CA TYR A 7 -11.69 -7.07 -3.96
C TYR A 7 -12.18 -5.73 -3.42
N LYS A 8 -12.79 -5.71 -2.22
CA LYS A 8 -13.20 -4.46 -1.57
C LYS A 8 -11.99 -3.64 -1.16
N ASP A 9 -11.03 -4.28 -0.51
CA ASP A 9 -9.78 -3.64 -0.08
C ASP A 9 -9.00 -3.09 -1.27
N PHE A 10 -8.94 -3.84 -2.39
CA PHE A 10 -8.36 -3.36 -3.64
C PHE A 10 -9.03 -2.07 -4.13
N LYS A 11 -10.37 -2.06 -4.22
CA LYS A 11 -11.11 -0.86 -4.66
C LYS A 11 -10.86 0.33 -3.75
N GLU A 12 -10.83 0.11 -2.44
CA GLU A 12 -10.60 1.15 -1.44
C GLU A 12 -9.20 1.75 -1.60
N ARG A 13 -8.14 0.92 -1.55
CA ARG A 13 -6.75 1.35 -1.73
C ARG A 13 -6.54 2.09 -3.05
N THR A 14 -7.12 1.58 -4.15
CA THR A 14 -7.08 2.24 -5.45
C THR A 14 -7.84 3.57 -5.44
N GLN A 15 -8.98 3.67 -4.77
CA GLN A 15 -9.72 4.94 -4.71
C GLN A 15 -8.98 5.98 -3.86
N GLU A 16 -8.42 5.58 -2.71
CA GLU A 16 -7.66 6.44 -1.81
C GLU A 16 -6.47 7.07 -2.51
N ILE A 17 -5.68 6.27 -3.24
CA ILE A 17 -4.48 6.81 -3.90
C ILE A 17 -4.83 7.77 -5.05
N PHE A 18 -5.94 7.54 -5.75
CA PHE A 18 -6.42 8.47 -6.77
C PHE A 18 -7.03 9.74 -6.15
N ASN A 19 -7.70 9.64 -5.00
CA ASN A 19 -8.15 10.82 -4.24
C ASN A 19 -6.94 11.68 -3.83
N PHE A 20 -5.88 11.04 -3.35
CA PHE A 20 -4.63 11.73 -3.03
C PHE A 20 -4.00 12.36 -4.28
N ALA A 21 -4.02 11.69 -5.44
CA ALA A 21 -3.53 12.25 -6.70
C ALA A 21 -4.31 13.52 -7.10
N VAL A 22 -5.63 13.53 -6.92
CA VAL A 22 -6.47 14.72 -7.15
C VAL A 22 -6.05 15.86 -6.21
N LEU A 23 -5.87 15.57 -4.92
CA LEU A 23 -5.40 16.56 -3.94
C LEU A 23 -4.05 17.17 -4.36
N VAL A 24 -3.08 16.35 -4.77
CA VAL A 24 -1.76 16.81 -5.22
C VAL A 24 -1.85 17.65 -6.49
N THR A 25 -2.63 17.21 -7.48
CA THR A 25 -2.78 17.93 -8.77
C THR A 25 -3.54 19.25 -8.64
N MET A 26 -4.36 19.42 -7.60
CA MET A 26 -4.96 20.70 -7.25
C MET A 26 -4.03 21.58 -6.40
N SER A 27 -3.30 21.00 -5.44
CA SER A 27 -2.49 21.75 -4.48
C SER A 27 -1.21 22.33 -5.08
N VAL A 28 -0.53 21.58 -5.95
CA VAL A 28 0.75 22.02 -6.53
C VAL A 28 0.60 23.26 -7.44
N PRO A 29 -0.40 23.37 -8.33
CA PRO A 29 -0.64 24.61 -9.09
C PRO A 29 -0.91 25.82 -8.19
N VAL A 30 -1.70 25.65 -7.12
CA VAL A 30 -1.96 26.73 -6.14
C VAL A 30 -0.65 27.15 -5.47
N LEU A 31 0.19 26.20 -5.06
CA LEU A 31 1.50 26.49 -4.49
C LEU A 31 2.39 27.28 -5.48
N LYS A 32 2.45 26.86 -6.76
CA LYS A 32 3.19 27.59 -7.80
C LYS A 32 2.70 29.03 -7.96
N GLN A 33 1.38 29.24 -7.94
CA GLN A 33 0.80 30.57 -8.00
C GLN A 33 1.17 31.42 -6.77
N ASN A 34 1.14 30.83 -5.57
CA ASN A 34 1.55 31.51 -4.34
C ASN A 34 3.03 31.91 -4.38
N ILE A 35 3.91 31.03 -4.86
CA ILE A 35 5.33 31.34 -5.06
C ILE A 35 5.49 32.53 -6.02
N LYS A 36 4.74 32.57 -7.12
CA LYS A 36 4.76 33.71 -8.04
C LYS A 36 4.33 35.01 -7.35
N LEU A 37 3.24 34.99 -6.61
CA LEU A 37 2.77 36.16 -5.85
C LEU A 37 3.78 36.62 -4.79
N PHE A 38 4.48 35.68 -4.16
CA PHE A 38 5.54 35.96 -3.19
C PHE A 38 6.73 36.63 -3.85
N ASN A 39 7.20 36.10 -4.99
CA ASN A 39 8.28 36.68 -5.78
C ASN A 39 7.93 38.08 -6.33
N ASP A 40 6.66 38.29 -6.72
CA ASP A 40 6.12 39.59 -7.13
C ASP A 40 5.93 40.58 -5.95
N LYS A 41 6.27 40.17 -4.71
CA LYS A 41 6.05 40.93 -3.46
C LYS A 41 4.58 41.29 -3.19
N LYS A 42 3.63 40.57 -3.78
CA LYS A 42 2.17 40.75 -3.56
C LYS A 42 1.67 40.09 -2.29
N ILE A 43 2.37 39.04 -1.84
CA ILE A 43 2.15 38.42 -0.53
C ILE A 43 3.47 38.38 0.23
N LYS A 44 3.39 38.47 1.56
CA LYS A 44 4.56 38.52 2.44
C LYS A 44 5.05 37.13 2.89
N ARG A 45 4.24 36.09 2.71
CA ARG A 45 4.47 34.75 3.27
C ARG A 45 3.75 33.66 2.48
N LEU A 46 4.39 32.51 2.35
CA LEU A 46 3.85 31.24 1.84
C LEU A 46 3.34 30.36 3.01
N PRO A 47 2.42 29.43 2.76
CA PRO A 47 1.98 28.47 3.78
C PRO A 47 3.17 27.68 4.36
N ASP A 48 3.16 27.50 5.68
CA ASP A 48 4.13 26.63 6.36
C ASP A 48 3.66 25.17 6.22
N PRO A 49 4.56 24.19 6.02
CA PRO A 49 4.19 22.78 6.00
C PRO A 49 3.94 22.28 7.43
N ASP A 50 2.89 21.49 7.61
CA ASP A 50 2.47 21.00 8.93
C ASP A 50 3.44 19.97 9.54
N TYR A 51 4.11 19.14 8.73
CA TYR A 51 4.81 17.93 9.21
C TYR A 51 6.24 17.72 8.68
N PHE A 52 6.79 18.59 7.82
CA PHE A 52 8.11 18.38 7.21
C PHE A 52 9.17 19.27 7.84
N GLU A 53 10.34 18.73 8.22
CA GLU A 53 11.52 19.51 8.63
C GLU A 53 12.71 19.34 7.64
N PRO A 54 13.53 20.39 7.42
CA PRO A 54 13.35 21.76 7.91
C PRO A 54 12.18 22.44 7.20
N SER A 55 11.20 22.89 7.99
CA SER A 55 9.85 23.26 7.51
C SER A 55 9.84 24.56 6.74
N VAL A 56 10.57 25.55 7.25
CA VAL A 56 10.59 26.92 6.74
C VAL A 56 11.94 27.52 7.03
N VAL A 57 12.48 28.25 6.05
CA VAL A 57 13.69 29.06 6.22
C VAL A 57 13.29 30.53 6.24
N TYR A 58 13.72 31.23 7.29
CA TYR A 58 13.47 32.66 7.49
C TYR A 58 14.77 33.45 7.28
N GLU A 59 14.64 34.74 6.95
CA GLU A 59 15.77 35.66 6.85
C GLU A 59 15.40 37.04 7.41
N ILE A 60 16.40 37.75 7.95
CA ILE A 60 16.24 39.17 8.31
C ILE A 60 16.65 40.00 7.09
N SER A 61 15.73 40.83 6.60
CA SER A 61 15.96 41.70 5.44
C SER A 61 16.29 43.13 5.86
N GLN A 62 16.83 43.95 4.95
CA GLN A 62 17.07 45.36 5.23
C GLN A 62 15.76 46.09 5.55
N ASP A 63 14.68 45.80 4.82
CA ASP A 63 13.33 46.32 5.10
C ASP A 63 12.89 46.03 6.55
N THR A 64 13.23 44.85 7.08
CA THR A 64 12.94 44.46 8.47
C THR A 64 13.71 45.35 9.45
N ILE A 65 14.99 45.57 9.19
CA ILE A 65 15.83 46.44 10.04
C ILE A 65 15.31 47.89 10.03
N ASP A 66 14.95 48.40 8.85
CA ASP A 66 14.47 49.77 8.69
C ASP A 66 13.14 49.95 9.44
N THR A 67 12.21 49.00 9.28
CA THR A 67 10.91 48.99 9.98
C THR A 67 11.08 48.94 11.50
N LEU A 68 11.99 48.10 12.01
CA LEU A 68 12.24 48.00 13.46
C LEU A 68 12.88 49.28 14.02
N THR A 69 13.74 49.93 13.23
CA THR A 69 14.36 51.21 13.60
C THR A 69 13.31 52.32 13.69
N GLU A 70 12.39 52.39 12.71
CA GLU A 70 11.26 53.33 12.73
C GLU A 70 10.31 53.11 13.90
N ARG A 71 10.14 51.86 14.33
CA ARG A 71 9.31 51.48 15.49
C ARG A 71 9.99 51.69 16.85
N GLY A 72 11.20 52.25 16.88
CA GLY A 72 11.87 52.65 18.11
C GLY A 72 12.58 51.52 18.86
N VAL A 73 12.89 50.40 18.20
CA VAL A 73 13.77 49.37 18.79
C VAL A 73 15.16 49.96 19.04
N GLU A 74 15.72 49.70 20.22
CA GLU A 74 17.00 50.29 20.64
C GLU A 74 18.14 50.02 19.64
N LYS A 75 18.97 51.05 19.40
CA LYS A 75 20.05 50.99 18.40
C LYS A 75 21.02 49.83 18.63
N ASP A 76 21.35 49.52 19.88
CA ASP A 76 22.28 48.42 20.21
C ASP A 76 21.70 47.04 19.86
N LYS A 77 20.38 46.86 20.03
CA LYS A 77 19.65 45.65 19.62
C LYS A 77 19.61 45.52 18.10
N ILE A 78 19.39 46.63 17.39
CA ILE A 78 19.43 46.67 15.91
C ILE A 78 20.82 46.28 15.39
N VAL A 79 21.90 46.75 16.02
CA VAL A 79 23.27 46.38 15.63
C VAL A 79 23.50 44.88 15.78
N LYS A 80 23.03 44.26 16.87
CA LYS A 80 23.11 42.80 17.06
C LYS A 80 22.29 42.06 15.99
N LEU A 81 21.07 42.51 15.71
CA LEU A 81 20.20 41.89 14.71
C LEU A 81 20.75 42.01 13.28
N LYS A 82 21.47 43.09 12.95
CA LYS A 82 22.19 43.23 11.67
C LYS A 82 23.24 42.12 11.45
N GLY A 83 23.74 41.49 12.51
CA GLY A 83 24.59 40.30 12.40
C GLY A 83 23.90 39.09 11.77
N LEU A 84 22.56 39.08 11.68
CA LEU A 84 21.74 38.04 11.06
C LEU A 84 21.18 38.44 9.68
N LEU A 85 21.61 39.59 9.14
CA LEU A 85 21.10 40.14 7.88
C LEU A 85 21.37 39.18 6.71
N ASN A 86 20.32 38.83 5.97
CA ASN A 86 20.34 37.91 4.82
C ASN A 86 20.92 36.51 5.13
N ILE A 87 20.99 36.12 6.40
CA ILE A 87 21.39 34.76 6.80
C ILE A 87 20.12 33.89 6.83
N PRO A 88 20.05 32.81 6.03
CA PRO A 88 18.93 31.88 6.09
C PRO A 88 18.99 31.06 7.38
N ILE A 89 17.92 31.06 8.16
CA ILE A 89 17.84 30.36 9.45
C ILE A 89 16.60 29.46 9.46
N ASN A 90 16.75 28.22 9.93
CA ASN A 90 15.65 27.27 10.04
C ASN A 90 14.61 27.73 11.10
N SER A 91 13.37 27.24 10.98
CA SER A 91 12.30 27.64 11.91
C SER A 91 12.59 27.31 13.38
N SER A 92 13.35 26.24 13.66
CA SER A 92 13.67 25.79 15.01
C SER A 92 14.63 26.75 15.73
N GLU A 93 15.66 27.25 15.06
CA GLU A 93 16.66 28.15 15.64
C GLU A 93 16.30 29.63 15.46
N PHE A 94 15.38 29.97 14.56
CA PHE A 94 15.09 31.36 14.21
C PHE A 94 14.61 32.17 15.41
N LYS A 95 13.69 31.64 16.21
CA LYS A 95 13.19 32.34 17.40
C LYS A 95 14.34 32.62 18.37
N GLU A 96 15.12 31.59 18.70
CA GLU A 96 16.21 31.69 19.68
C GLU A 96 17.26 32.74 19.26
N LYS A 97 17.72 32.69 18.00
CA LYS A 97 18.74 33.64 17.49
C LYS A 97 18.25 35.08 17.46
N VAL A 98 16.98 35.30 17.09
CA VAL A 98 16.41 36.65 17.05
C VAL A 98 16.17 37.17 18.47
N VAL A 99 15.61 36.36 19.37
CA VAL A 99 15.38 36.73 20.77
C VAL A 99 16.70 37.03 21.48
N ALA A 100 17.78 36.29 21.21
CA ALA A 100 19.11 36.60 21.72
C ALA A 100 19.65 37.98 21.24
N SER A 101 19.17 38.47 20.10
CA SER A 101 19.60 39.74 19.50
C SER A 101 18.80 40.94 20.02
N ILE A 102 17.46 40.83 20.09
CA ILE A 102 16.57 41.95 20.40
C ILE A 102 15.73 41.80 21.68
N GLY A 103 15.71 40.62 22.29
CA GLY A 103 14.87 40.31 23.45
C GLY A 103 13.47 39.79 23.08
N GLU A 104 12.82 39.12 24.03
CA GLU A 104 11.53 38.45 23.82
C GLU A 104 10.38 39.46 23.60
N ASP A 105 10.41 40.61 24.28
CA ASP A 105 9.35 41.62 24.19
C ASP A 105 9.33 42.30 22.81
N ASP A 106 10.50 42.75 22.34
CA ASP A 106 10.65 43.36 21.00
C ASP A 106 10.34 42.34 19.89
N TYR A 107 10.73 41.07 20.08
CA TYR A 107 10.37 39.98 19.18
C TYR A 107 8.86 39.77 19.10
N LYS A 108 8.16 39.70 20.24
CA LYS A 108 6.70 39.52 20.28
C LYS A 108 5.97 40.70 19.64
N ALA A 109 6.40 41.92 19.95
CA ALA A 109 5.80 43.14 19.41
C ALA A 109 5.95 43.25 17.88
N ASN A 110 7.04 42.73 17.31
CA ASN A 110 7.37 42.88 15.89
C ASN A 110 7.41 41.57 15.10
N ARG A 111 6.86 40.48 15.67
CA ARG A 111 6.96 39.11 15.14
C ARG A 111 6.63 39.00 13.65
N ASN A 112 5.61 39.72 13.18
CA ASN A 112 5.14 39.63 11.80
C ASN A 112 6.08 40.28 10.78
N GLU A 113 6.82 41.33 11.17
CA GLU A 113 7.82 41.95 10.29
C GLU A 113 9.15 41.19 10.32
N ILE A 114 9.42 40.53 11.45
CA ILE A 114 10.63 39.72 11.68
C ILE A 114 10.53 38.37 10.95
N LYS A 115 9.40 37.67 11.05
CA LYS A 115 9.19 36.34 10.44
C LYS A 115 8.94 36.44 8.93
N ARG A 116 9.95 36.88 8.18
CA ARG A 116 9.96 36.89 6.72
C ARG A 116 10.60 35.60 6.21
N GLN A 117 9.88 34.88 5.36
CA GLN A 117 10.42 33.68 4.72
C GLN A 117 11.50 34.08 3.72
N SER A 118 12.55 33.27 3.61
CA SER A 118 13.67 33.57 2.73
C SER A 118 13.34 33.31 1.26
N LYS A 119 14.04 33.98 0.36
CA LYS A 119 13.95 33.66 -1.07
C LYS A 119 14.35 32.20 -1.35
N THR A 120 15.37 31.70 -0.65
CA THR A 120 15.83 30.31 -0.75
C THR A 120 14.71 29.32 -0.43
N TYR A 121 13.83 29.64 0.51
CA TYR A 121 12.66 28.81 0.81
C TYR A 121 11.71 28.70 -0.39
N ALA A 122 11.39 29.83 -1.03
CA ALA A 122 10.55 29.86 -2.23
C ALA A 122 11.19 29.14 -3.42
N ASP A 123 12.52 29.28 -3.60
CA ASP A 123 13.28 28.58 -4.65
C ASP A 123 13.26 27.05 -4.42
N ASN A 124 13.43 26.61 -3.16
CA ASN A 124 13.33 25.19 -2.79
C ASN A 124 11.93 24.63 -3.10
N LEU A 125 10.87 25.34 -2.72
CA LEU A 125 9.50 24.93 -3.05
C LEU A 125 9.28 24.88 -4.56
N THR A 126 9.81 25.84 -5.32
CA THR A 126 9.74 25.83 -6.79
C THR A 126 10.36 24.55 -7.34
N ASN A 127 11.56 24.20 -6.88
CA ASN A 127 12.26 22.98 -7.28
C ASN A 127 11.49 21.70 -6.94
N CYS A 128 10.82 21.65 -5.78
CA CYS A 128 9.96 20.53 -5.39
C CYS A 128 8.79 20.35 -6.38
N THR A 129 8.20 21.45 -6.85
CA THR A 129 7.08 21.42 -7.81
C THR A 129 7.49 21.14 -9.26
N THR A 130 8.79 21.15 -9.56
CA THR A 130 9.31 20.83 -10.89
C THR A 130 9.06 19.35 -11.22
N ASN A 131 8.46 19.12 -12.39
CA ASN A 131 8.09 17.79 -12.90
C ASN A 131 7.20 16.97 -11.94
N TYR A 132 6.44 17.63 -11.06
CA TYR A 132 5.64 16.95 -10.03
C TYR A 132 4.66 15.92 -10.63
N GLN A 133 4.05 16.20 -11.79
CA GLN A 133 3.12 15.29 -12.45
C GLN A 133 3.81 13.99 -12.88
N SER A 134 5.05 14.07 -13.37
CA SER A 134 5.82 12.88 -13.76
C SER A 134 6.23 12.06 -12.54
N LYS A 135 6.63 12.72 -11.45
CA LYS A 135 6.92 12.05 -10.17
C LYS A 135 5.67 11.36 -9.62
N LEU A 136 4.55 12.08 -9.58
CA LEU A 136 3.25 11.55 -9.14
C LEU A 136 2.83 10.36 -10.01
N ALA A 137 2.89 10.48 -11.33
CA ALA A 137 2.56 9.40 -12.25
C ALA A 137 3.43 8.16 -12.01
N THR A 138 4.73 8.34 -11.78
CA THR A 138 5.66 7.26 -11.43
C THR A 138 5.22 6.52 -10.18
N TYR A 139 4.93 7.23 -9.09
CA TYR A 139 4.49 6.61 -7.83
C TYR A 139 3.13 5.91 -7.98
N LEU A 140 2.17 6.56 -8.64
CA LEU A 140 0.84 5.97 -8.86
C LEU A 140 0.92 4.71 -9.73
N TYR A 141 1.78 4.70 -10.75
CA TYR A 141 1.96 3.54 -11.62
C TYR A 141 2.46 2.33 -10.82
N PHE A 142 3.47 2.53 -9.95
CA PHE A 142 3.93 1.49 -9.02
C PHE A 142 2.83 0.98 -8.11
N SER A 143 2.17 1.90 -7.40
CA SER A 143 1.15 1.54 -6.43
C SER A 143 -0.02 0.81 -7.07
N THR A 144 -0.47 1.24 -8.26
CA THR A 144 -1.56 0.57 -8.99
C THR A 144 -1.20 -0.88 -9.29
N PHE A 145 0.03 -1.14 -9.75
CA PHE A 145 0.49 -2.51 -9.98
C PHE A 145 0.57 -3.31 -8.69
N SER A 146 1.21 -2.77 -7.65
CA SER A 146 1.37 -3.46 -6.36
C SER A 146 0.05 -3.73 -5.64
N TYR A 147 -0.94 -2.86 -5.77
CA TYR A 147 -2.29 -3.12 -5.23
C TYR A 147 -2.97 -4.27 -5.97
N PHE A 148 -2.76 -4.40 -7.29
CA PHE A 148 -3.25 -5.54 -8.04
C PHE A 148 -2.52 -6.85 -7.66
N GLU A 149 -1.20 -6.81 -7.46
CA GLU A 149 -0.45 -7.96 -6.94
C GLU A 149 -1.01 -8.41 -5.58
N ALA A 150 -1.18 -7.45 -4.66
CA ALA A 150 -1.76 -7.70 -3.34
C ALA A 150 -3.16 -8.29 -3.44
N PHE A 151 -4.02 -7.76 -4.31
CA PHE A 151 -5.35 -8.31 -4.56
C PHE A 151 -5.33 -9.79 -4.95
N VAL A 152 -4.46 -10.20 -5.87
CA VAL A 152 -4.36 -11.61 -6.31
C VAL A 152 -3.89 -12.52 -5.18
N MET A 153 -2.97 -12.05 -4.34
CA MET A 153 -2.52 -12.80 -3.16
C MET A 153 -3.61 -12.87 -2.09
N ASP A 154 -4.22 -11.74 -1.76
CA ASP A 154 -5.25 -11.60 -0.74
C ASP A 154 -6.48 -12.46 -1.08
N ILE A 155 -6.90 -12.51 -2.35
CA ILE A 155 -8.05 -13.33 -2.75
C ILE A 155 -7.72 -14.82 -2.66
N ALA A 156 -6.49 -15.24 -2.99
CA ALA A 156 -6.07 -16.63 -2.87
C ALA A 156 -6.00 -17.06 -1.39
N ILE A 157 -5.53 -16.17 -0.50
CA ILE A 157 -5.56 -16.37 0.95
C ILE A 157 -7.00 -16.44 1.47
N GLU A 158 -7.92 -15.63 0.94
CA GLU A 158 -9.34 -15.67 1.32
C GLU A 158 -9.98 -17.01 0.94
N ILE A 159 -9.62 -17.58 -0.22
CA ILE A 159 -10.04 -18.92 -0.63
C ILE A 159 -9.55 -19.96 0.38
N THR A 160 -8.25 -19.99 0.71
CA THR A 160 -7.72 -21.03 1.61
C THR A 160 -8.27 -20.92 3.02
N LYS A 161 -8.48 -19.70 3.53
CA LYS A 161 -9.14 -19.47 4.83
C LYS A 161 -10.59 -19.95 4.87
N SER A 162 -11.26 -20.08 3.73
CA SER A 162 -12.62 -20.61 3.65
C SER A 162 -12.68 -22.13 3.70
N ILE A 163 -11.54 -22.82 3.56
CA ILE A 163 -11.42 -24.27 3.54
C ILE A 163 -11.09 -24.76 4.95
N GLN A 164 -11.84 -25.75 5.45
CA GLN A 164 -11.52 -26.38 6.73
C GLN A 164 -10.28 -27.26 6.59
N MET A 165 -9.23 -26.94 7.35
CA MET A 165 -7.99 -27.71 7.40
C MET A 165 -7.97 -28.64 8.61
N LEU A 166 -7.34 -29.81 8.44
CA LEU A 166 -7.06 -30.70 9.55
C LEU A 166 -5.75 -30.32 10.24
N ASP A 167 -5.74 -30.42 11.55
CA ASP A 167 -4.52 -30.38 12.34
C ASP A 167 -3.78 -31.73 12.22
N ARG A 168 -2.90 -31.82 11.22
CA ARG A 168 -2.19 -33.05 10.87
C ARG A 168 -1.22 -33.49 11.96
N GLU A 169 -0.55 -32.56 12.63
CA GLU A 169 0.42 -32.89 13.68
C GLU A 169 -0.30 -33.53 14.86
N ASN A 170 -1.37 -32.88 15.35
CA ASN A 170 -2.18 -33.43 16.42
C ASN A 170 -2.84 -34.76 16.00
N TYR A 171 -3.29 -34.89 14.75
CA TYR A 171 -3.81 -36.16 14.24
C TYR A 171 -2.76 -37.27 14.29
N VAL A 172 -1.58 -37.07 13.71
CA VAL A 172 -0.52 -38.11 13.67
C VAL A 172 -0.07 -38.49 15.08
N THR A 173 0.12 -37.52 15.97
CA THR A 173 0.50 -37.78 17.37
C THR A 173 -0.56 -38.58 18.11
N ALA A 174 -1.84 -38.22 17.98
CA ALA A 174 -2.94 -38.97 18.59
C ALA A 174 -3.07 -40.39 18.01
N PHE A 175 -2.84 -40.53 16.70
CA PHE A 175 -2.95 -41.80 15.99
C PHE A 175 -1.84 -42.80 16.35
N GLN A 176 -0.60 -42.31 16.55
CA GLN A 176 0.53 -43.13 16.97
C GLN A 176 0.36 -43.73 18.37
N GLN A 177 -0.47 -43.12 19.22
CA GLN A 177 -0.69 -43.54 20.60
C GLN A 177 -1.86 -44.53 20.76
N ASN A 178 -2.66 -44.76 19.71
CA ASN A 178 -3.89 -45.56 19.81
C ASN A 178 -3.77 -46.92 19.08
N HIS A 179 -3.33 -47.94 19.82
CA HIS A 179 -3.15 -49.30 19.30
C HIS A 179 -4.47 -49.98 18.82
N ASP A 180 -5.62 -49.57 19.35
CA ASP A 180 -6.90 -50.17 19.02
C ASP A 180 -7.33 -49.84 17.58
N ILE A 181 -7.06 -48.61 17.14
CA ILE A 181 -7.34 -48.14 15.77
C ILE A 181 -6.62 -49.00 14.73
N ILE A 182 -5.35 -49.33 14.97
CA ILE A 182 -4.54 -50.15 14.05
C ILE A 182 -5.18 -51.53 13.88
N SER A 183 -5.67 -52.13 14.97
CA SER A 183 -6.31 -53.44 14.93
C SER A 183 -7.60 -53.45 14.10
N ASP A 184 -8.36 -52.34 14.13
CA ASP A 184 -9.60 -52.18 13.37
C ASP A 184 -9.34 -51.81 11.90
N MET A 185 -8.27 -51.08 11.59
CA MET A 185 -7.82 -50.84 10.21
C MET A 185 -7.45 -52.14 9.48
N VAL A 186 -6.70 -53.04 10.13
CA VAL A 186 -6.32 -54.34 9.56
C VAL A 186 -7.56 -55.18 9.19
N LYS A 187 -8.70 -54.96 9.87
CA LYS A 187 -9.96 -55.65 9.57
C LYS A 187 -10.64 -55.12 8.30
N LEU A 188 -10.28 -53.92 7.84
CA LEU A 188 -10.76 -53.27 6.62
C LEU A 188 -9.76 -53.35 5.46
N ASP A 189 -8.49 -53.68 5.72
CA ASP A 189 -7.40 -53.76 4.73
C ASP A 189 -7.43 -55.03 3.84
N LYS A 190 -8.45 -55.88 4.01
CA LYS A 190 -8.63 -57.10 3.20
C LYS A 190 -9.37 -56.79 1.91
N GLU A 191 -9.16 -57.60 0.87
CA GLU A 191 -9.95 -57.52 -0.37
C GLU A 191 -11.46 -57.47 -0.08
N PHE A 192 -12.15 -56.62 -0.83
CA PHE A 192 -13.57 -56.38 -0.63
C PHE A 192 -14.39 -57.63 -0.97
N ASP A 193 -15.11 -58.15 0.02
CA ASP A 193 -16.05 -59.26 -0.11
C ASP A 193 -17.47 -58.72 0.10
N PRO A 194 -18.32 -58.68 -0.95
CA PRO A 194 -19.69 -58.16 -0.86
C PRO A 194 -20.52 -58.84 0.24
N ARG A 195 -20.20 -60.08 0.61
CA ARG A 195 -20.90 -60.84 1.65
C ARG A 195 -20.62 -60.33 3.07
N LYS A 196 -19.61 -59.47 3.25
CA LYS A 196 -19.16 -58.94 4.54
C LYS A 196 -19.46 -57.44 4.70
N ILE A 197 -20.43 -56.90 3.96
CA ILE A 197 -20.73 -55.46 3.96
C ILE A 197 -21.03 -54.89 5.36
N ASP A 198 -21.73 -55.66 6.21
CA ASP A 198 -22.07 -55.22 7.57
C ASP A 198 -20.85 -55.11 8.46
N ARG A 199 -19.87 -56.01 8.27
CA ARG A 199 -18.57 -55.93 8.94
C ARG A 199 -17.85 -54.64 8.55
N TYR A 200 -17.81 -54.32 7.27
CA TYR A 200 -17.15 -53.10 6.79
C TYR A 200 -17.82 -51.86 7.35
N LYS A 201 -19.16 -51.76 7.26
CA LYS A 201 -19.93 -50.66 7.86
C LYS A 201 -19.65 -50.49 9.36
N LYS A 202 -19.64 -51.60 10.11
CA LYS A 202 -19.36 -51.59 11.55
C LYS A 202 -17.97 -51.03 11.86
N PHE A 203 -16.92 -51.57 11.23
CA PHE A 203 -15.55 -51.12 11.51
C PHE A 203 -15.27 -49.71 10.96
N SER A 204 -15.88 -49.32 9.84
CA SER A 204 -15.82 -47.93 9.36
C SER A 204 -16.48 -46.95 10.34
N ALA A 205 -17.61 -47.32 10.95
CA ALA A 205 -18.24 -46.49 11.98
C ALA A 205 -17.38 -46.38 13.24
N ILE A 206 -16.78 -47.49 13.69
CA ILE A 206 -15.85 -47.51 14.83
C ILE A 206 -14.65 -46.61 14.56
N LEU A 207 -13.99 -46.75 13.41
CA LEU A 207 -12.85 -45.92 13.03
C LEU A 207 -13.23 -44.43 12.99
N LYS A 208 -14.40 -44.07 12.45
CA LYS A 208 -14.90 -42.69 12.49
C LYS A 208 -15.05 -42.16 13.92
N THR A 209 -15.62 -42.95 14.83
CA THR A 209 -15.76 -42.54 16.24
C THR A 209 -14.43 -42.44 16.99
N GLN A 210 -13.43 -43.22 16.57
CA GLN A 210 -12.06 -43.17 17.09
C GLN A 210 -11.24 -42.03 16.47
N GLY A 211 -11.83 -41.22 15.59
CA GLY A 211 -11.18 -40.07 14.98
C GLY A 211 -10.33 -40.40 13.75
N TYR A 212 -10.47 -41.58 13.14
CA TYR A 212 -9.81 -41.91 11.88
C TYR A 212 -10.22 -40.90 10.79
N VAL A 213 -9.21 -40.38 10.10
CA VAL A 213 -9.38 -39.43 9.00
C VAL A 213 -8.95 -40.10 7.69
N ASP A 214 -9.75 -39.94 6.64
CA ASP A 214 -9.40 -40.42 5.29
C ASP A 214 -8.05 -39.83 4.85
N PRO A 215 -7.08 -40.64 4.39
CA PRO A 215 -5.79 -40.16 3.88
C PRO A 215 -5.91 -39.04 2.85
N LYS A 216 -6.99 -39.02 2.05
CA LYS A 216 -7.26 -37.93 1.09
C LYS A 216 -7.37 -36.57 1.78
N ASN A 217 -7.99 -36.50 2.96
CA ASN A 217 -8.15 -35.24 3.70
C ASN A 217 -6.82 -34.77 4.32
N LEU A 218 -5.95 -35.72 4.72
CA LEU A 218 -4.59 -35.42 5.20
C LEU A 218 -3.72 -34.87 4.06
N ILE A 219 -3.74 -35.53 2.90
CA ILE A 219 -3.03 -35.06 1.70
C ILE A 219 -3.58 -33.70 1.27
N PHE A 220 -4.90 -33.53 1.23
CA PHE A 220 -5.54 -32.28 0.87
C PHE A 220 -5.09 -31.12 1.78
N SER A 221 -5.11 -31.31 3.10
CA SER A 221 -4.60 -30.29 4.04
C SER A 221 -3.12 -29.95 3.77
N SER A 222 -2.30 -30.95 3.43
CA SER A 222 -0.90 -30.75 3.05
C SER A 222 -0.73 -29.95 1.76
N LEU A 223 -1.60 -30.18 0.77
CA LEU A 223 -1.61 -29.43 -0.48
C LEU A 223 -2.01 -27.97 -0.25
N ILE A 224 -2.90 -27.68 0.72
CA ILE A 224 -3.25 -26.31 1.09
C ILE A 224 -2.04 -25.57 1.69
N ASP A 225 -1.22 -26.20 2.52
CA ASP A 225 0.00 -25.56 3.04
C ASP A 225 1.03 -25.27 1.94
N ILE A 226 1.23 -26.21 1.02
CA ILE A 226 2.09 -26.02 -0.15
C ILE A 226 1.55 -24.87 -1.01
N TYR A 227 0.23 -24.81 -1.17
CA TYR A 227 -0.44 -23.75 -1.90
C TYR A 227 -0.27 -22.38 -1.22
N ASN A 228 -0.46 -22.28 0.09
CA ASN A 228 -0.22 -21.06 0.88
C ASN A 228 1.22 -20.56 0.71
N ASN A 229 2.21 -21.46 0.85
CA ASN A 229 3.62 -21.12 0.62
C ASN A 229 3.87 -20.62 -0.81
N LYS A 230 3.16 -21.18 -1.81
CA LYS A 230 3.26 -20.72 -3.20
C LYS A 230 2.63 -19.34 -3.39
N ILE A 231 1.52 -19.03 -2.72
CA ILE A 231 0.88 -17.70 -2.76
C ILE A 231 1.81 -16.65 -2.16
N GLU A 232 2.40 -16.91 -1.00
CA GLU A 232 3.31 -15.96 -0.32
C GLU A 232 4.53 -15.59 -1.17
N ASN A 233 4.98 -16.52 -2.02
CA ASN A 233 6.14 -16.35 -2.89
C ASN A 233 5.75 -16.13 -4.36
N LEU A 234 4.50 -15.75 -4.64
CA LEU A 234 4.00 -15.56 -6.00
C LEU A 234 4.68 -14.35 -6.65
N LYS A 235 5.37 -14.59 -7.76
CA LYS A 235 6.03 -13.50 -8.50
C LYS A 235 5.07 -12.84 -9.48
N ALA A 236 5.26 -11.54 -9.73
CA ALA A 236 4.49 -10.75 -10.69
C ALA A 236 4.34 -11.42 -12.06
N ASN A 237 5.41 -12.05 -12.57
CA ASN A 237 5.41 -12.72 -13.87
C ASN A 237 4.64 -14.04 -13.89
N GLU A 238 4.40 -14.64 -12.73
CA GLU A 238 3.68 -15.91 -12.58
C GLU A 238 2.18 -15.70 -12.45
N ILE A 239 1.70 -14.49 -12.14
CA ILE A 239 0.29 -14.18 -11.90
C ILE A 239 -0.64 -14.71 -13.00
N PRO A 240 -0.42 -14.47 -14.31
CA PRO A 240 -1.31 -15.00 -15.34
C PRO A 240 -1.38 -16.54 -15.36
N THR A 241 -0.24 -17.20 -15.14
CA THR A 241 -0.17 -18.67 -15.09
C THR A 241 -0.85 -19.22 -13.84
N PHE A 242 -0.70 -18.53 -12.70
CA PHE A 242 -1.36 -18.87 -11.45
C PHE A 242 -2.89 -18.74 -11.56
N LEU A 243 -3.39 -17.64 -12.14
CA LEU A 243 -4.81 -17.45 -12.38
C LEU A 243 -5.39 -18.56 -13.26
N ASP A 244 -4.70 -18.89 -14.36
CA ASP A 244 -5.14 -19.92 -15.30
C ASP A 244 -5.10 -21.33 -14.69
N LYS A 245 -3.94 -21.74 -14.16
CA LYS A 245 -3.74 -23.13 -13.72
C LYS A 245 -4.33 -23.44 -12.35
N THR A 246 -4.45 -22.44 -11.47
CA THR A 246 -4.87 -22.67 -10.09
C THR A 246 -6.28 -22.18 -9.84
N LEU A 247 -6.63 -20.98 -10.31
CA LEU A 247 -7.98 -20.44 -10.14
C LEU A 247 -8.89 -20.73 -11.34
N MET A 248 -8.40 -21.45 -12.35
CA MET A 248 -9.15 -21.75 -13.59
C MET A 248 -9.70 -20.49 -14.26
N PHE A 249 -9.00 -19.37 -14.08
CA PHE A 249 -9.34 -18.07 -14.65
C PHE A 249 -8.42 -17.77 -15.82
N LYS A 250 -8.96 -17.92 -17.03
CA LYS A 250 -8.20 -17.67 -18.26
C LYS A 250 -8.33 -16.20 -18.70
N MET A 251 -7.20 -15.51 -18.69
CA MET A 251 -7.06 -14.19 -19.33
C MET A 251 -7.12 -14.34 -20.86
N THR A 252 -7.66 -13.35 -21.57
CA THR A 252 -7.48 -13.34 -23.04
C THR A 252 -6.02 -13.08 -23.39
N LYS A 253 -5.65 -13.34 -24.65
CA LYS A 253 -4.29 -13.06 -25.12
C LYS A 253 -3.97 -11.57 -24.98
N GLU A 254 -4.90 -10.70 -25.36
CA GLU A 254 -4.73 -9.25 -25.24
C GLU A 254 -4.56 -8.81 -23.78
N GLU A 255 -5.30 -9.42 -22.85
CA GLU A 255 -5.17 -9.13 -21.42
C GLU A 255 -3.82 -9.57 -20.86
N SER A 256 -3.34 -10.76 -21.24
CA SER A 256 -2.04 -11.26 -20.82
C SER A 256 -0.91 -10.39 -21.37
N ASP A 257 -0.99 -9.99 -22.64
CA ASP A 257 -0.01 -9.12 -23.29
C ASP A 257 -0.01 -7.73 -22.63
N THR A 258 -1.19 -7.18 -22.33
CA THR A 258 -1.34 -5.90 -21.62
C THR A 258 -0.77 -5.98 -20.20
N PHE A 259 -1.05 -7.05 -19.46
CA PHE A 259 -0.50 -7.27 -18.13
C PHE A 259 1.03 -7.31 -18.14
N HIS A 260 1.63 -8.07 -19.07
CA HIS A 260 3.08 -8.14 -19.20
C HIS A 260 3.70 -6.80 -19.60
N SER A 261 3.07 -6.06 -20.52
CA SER A 261 3.50 -4.71 -20.87
C SER A 261 3.51 -3.77 -19.66
N ILE A 262 2.44 -3.78 -18.86
CA ILE A 262 2.35 -2.95 -17.65
C ILE A 262 3.43 -3.35 -16.62
N ARG A 263 3.65 -4.65 -16.42
CA ARG A 263 4.71 -5.17 -15.54
C ARG A 263 6.09 -4.73 -16.00
N ASP A 264 6.39 -4.84 -17.29
CA ASP A 264 7.69 -4.50 -17.85
C ASP A 264 7.96 -2.99 -17.75
N ASN A 265 6.93 -2.18 -17.96
CA ASN A 265 6.94 -0.74 -17.67
C ASN A 265 7.26 -0.47 -16.19
N ARG A 266 6.59 -1.16 -15.25
CA ARG A 266 6.87 -1.04 -13.80
C ARG A 266 8.30 -1.42 -13.45
N ASN A 267 8.84 -2.48 -14.04
CA ASN A 267 10.23 -2.90 -13.85
C ASN A 267 11.23 -1.88 -14.43
N SER A 268 10.92 -1.33 -15.61
CA SER A 268 11.71 -0.24 -16.23
C SER A 268 11.82 0.96 -15.30
N ILE A 269 10.72 1.35 -14.64
CA ILE A 269 10.72 2.41 -13.64
C ILE A 269 11.60 2.01 -12.43
N GLY A 270 11.45 0.79 -11.90
CA GLY A 270 12.20 0.29 -10.75
C GLY A 270 13.71 0.26 -10.94
N HIS A 271 14.16 0.11 -12.18
CA HIS A 271 15.58 0.16 -12.54
C HIS A 271 16.05 1.55 -13.02
N GLY A 272 15.32 2.62 -12.66
CA GLY A 272 15.70 4.00 -12.95
C GLY A 272 15.10 4.60 -14.22
N ALA A 273 13.89 4.15 -14.61
CA ALA A 273 13.14 4.67 -15.76
C ALA A 273 13.92 4.69 -17.08
N LYS A 274 14.65 3.60 -17.37
CA LYS A 274 15.53 3.51 -18.55
C LYS A 274 14.79 3.68 -19.88
N HIS A 275 13.56 3.19 -19.97
CA HIS A 275 12.80 3.15 -21.23
C HIS A 275 11.35 3.62 -21.13
N PHE A 276 10.82 3.83 -19.92
CA PHE A 276 9.44 4.23 -19.70
C PHE A 276 9.35 5.32 -18.64
N LYS A 277 8.68 6.42 -18.98
CA LYS A 277 8.40 7.55 -18.09
C LYS A 277 6.89 7.79 -18.10
N PRO A 278 6.15 7.28 -17.11
CA PRO A 278 4.70 7.36 -17.13
C PRO A 278 4.23 8.81 -17.04
N ASN A 279 3.16 9.11 -17.76
CA ASN A 279 2.29 10.25 -17.55
C ASN A 279 1.00 9.80 -16.81
N LEU A 280 0.14 10.75 -16.44
CA LEU A 280 -1.08 10.45 -15.69
C LEU A 280 -2.11 9.65 -16.51
N ASN A 281 -2.11 9.75 -17.85
CA ASN A 281 -2.98 8.92 -18.69
C ASN A 281 -2.54 7.46 -18.66
N ASP A 282 -1.24 7.19 -18.72
CA ASP A 282 -0.71 5.82 -18.63
C ASP A 282 -1.14 5.15 -17.31
N VAL A 283 -1.14 5.91 -16.21
CA VAL A 283 -1.62 5.47 -14.89
C VAL A 283 -3.12 5.19 -14.91
N ILE A 284 -3.92 6.10 -15.51
CA ILE A 284 -5.37 5.93 -15.62
C ILE A 284 -5.69 4.67 -16.43
N ASP A 285 -5.00 4.42 -17.52
CA ASP A 285 -5.26 3.27 -18.39
C ASP A 285 -4.82 1.95 -17.74
N ALA A 286 -3.67 1.93 -17.06
CA ALA A 286 -3.27 0.79 -16.24
C ALA A 286 -4.30 0.50 -15.13
N ASN A 287 -4.81 1.54 -14.46
CA ASN A 287 -5.83 1.39 -13.43
C ASN A 287 -7.16 0.88 -13.98
N LYS A 288 -7.63 1.40 -15.13
CA LYS A 288 -8.84 0.88 -15.79
C LYS A 288 -8.69 -0.61 -16.11
N PHE A 289 -7.56 -1.00 -16.68
CA PHE A 289 -7.24 -2.40 -16.96
C PHE A 289 -7.33 -3.25 -15.70
N PHE A 290 -6.61 -2.88 -14.63
CA PHE A 290 -6.62 -3.65 -13.40
C PHE A 290 -7.97 -3.69 -12.69
N LYS A 291 -8.77 -2.61 -12.74
CA LYS A 291 -10.12 -2.59 -12.18
C LYS A 291 -11.07 -3.54 -12.90
N LEU A 292 -10.99 -3.61 -14.23
CA LEU A 292 -11.81 -4.51 -15.03
C LEU A 292 -11.38 -5.97 -14.81
N LEU A 293 -10.06 -6.21 -14.81
CA LEU A 293 -9.51 -7.54 -14.59
C LEU A 293 -9.83 -8.05 -13.17
N SER A 294 -9.66 -7.23 -12.14
CA SER A 294 -9.96 -7.63 -10.76
C SER A 294 -11.44 -7.86 -10.50
N ASP A 295 -12.35 -7.09 -11.11
CA ASP A 295 -13.79 -7.35 -11.05
C ASP A 295 -14.15 -8.72 -11.66
N ARG A 296 -13.54 -9.06 -12.80
CA ARG A 296 -13.75 -10.37 -13.44
C ARG A 296 -13.19 -11.52 -12.60
N ILE A 297 -11.99 -11.35 -12.04
CA ILE A 297 -11.37 -12.34 -11.16
C ILE A 297 -12.24 -12.54 -9.92
N ASP A 298 -12.68 -11.46 -9.26
CA ASP A 298 -13.56 -11.53 -8.08
C ASP A 298 -14.86 -12.26 -8.37
N LYS A 299 -15.54 -11.92 -9.48
CA LYS A 299 -16.77 -12.60 -9.90
C LYS A 299 -16.55 -14.08 -10.15
N HIS A 300 -15.45 -14.45 -10.81
CA HIS A 300 -15.11 -15.84 -11.07
C HIS A 300 -14.85 -16.61 -9.77
N VAL A 301 -13.98 -16.08 -8.91
CA VAL A 301 -13.60 -16.73 -7.66
C VAL A 301 -14.79 -16.86 -6.72
N THR A 302 -15.56 -15.79 -6.53
CA THR A 302 -16.76 -15.82 -5.67
C THR A 302 -17.83 -16.78 -6.18
N PHE A 303 -17.85 -17.06 -7.49
CA PHE A 303 -18.78 -18.01 -8.08
C PHE A 303 -18.36 -19.47 -7.90
N TYR A 304 -17.07 -19.78 -8.10
CA TYR A 304 -16.59 -21.16 -8.14
C TYR A 304 -15.91 -21.66 -6.87
N PHE A 305 -15.34 -20.76 -6.05
CA PHE A 305 -14.46 -21.14 -4.93
C PHE A 305 -15.03 -20.79 -3.55
N PHE A 306 -16.11 -20.01 -3.47
CA PHE A 306 -16.75 -19.69 -2.20
C PHE A 306 -18.02 -20.50 -1.99
N ASN A 307 -18.18 -20.99 -0.75
CA ASN A 307 -19.33 -21.79 -0.36
C ASN A 307 -20.65 -21.04 -0.54
N LEU A 308 -21.62 -21.73 -1.12
CA LEU A 308 -23.01 -21.30 -1.13
C LEU A 308 -23.57 -21.41 0.29
N LYS A 309 -23.99 -20.29 0.88
CA LYS A 309 -24.47 -20.22 2.27
C LYS A 309 -25.56 -21.25 2.64
N ASN A 310 -26.36 -21.64 1.66
CA ASN A 310 -27.52 -22.52 1.85
C ASN A 310 -27.31 -23.91 1.22
N PHE A 311 -26.11 -24.22 0.74
CA PHE A 311 -25.81 -25.55 0.26
C PHE A 311 -25.60 -26.48 1.45
N LYS A 312 -26.24 -27.65 1.40
CA LYS A 312 -26.12 -28.70 2.41
C LYS A 312 -25.60 -29.93 1.71
N ASP A 313 -24.41 -30.39 2.08
CA ASP A 313 -23.96 -31.74 1.73
C ASP A 313 -24.77 -32.74 2.56
N GLU A 314 -25.40 -33.70 1.88
CA GLU A 314 -26.18 -34.79 2.50
C GLU A 314 -25.30 -35.87 3.13
#